data_AF-A0A0M4AYK0-F1
#
_entry.id   AF-A0A0M4AYK0-F1
#
_cell.length_a   1.000
_cell.length_b   1.000
_cell.length_c   1.000
_cell.angle_alpha   90.00
_cell.angle_beta   90.00
_cell.angle_gamma   90.00
#
_symmetry.space_group_name_H-M   'P 1'
#
loop_
_entity.id
_entity.type
_entity.pdbx_description
1 polymer ?
#
loop_
_entity_poly.entity_id
_entity_poly.type
_entity_poly.pdbx_seq_one_letter_code
_entity_poly.pdbx_strand_id
1 'polypeptide(L)'
;AEVLMDIETAGIDVPMFSALLHYLYTGEFGVGGAEDTRLQNVDVLVQLSEEFGTPNSLEADMKGLFDYMCYYDALLSFSSDSEMIESCNERGAVAGAATGVSGGNGCPGTPDEDLRAHKAILSARSPFFRNLLQRRIRTGEEMTERTLQTPTRIVLDESIIPRKYVQVILHCMYT
;
A
#
# COMPACT_ATOMS: atom_id res chain seq x y z
N ALA A 1 -14.44 -6.65 -7.88
CA ALA A 1 -14.85 -5.66 -6.88
C ALA A 1 -15.21 -4.42 -7.66
N GLU A 2 -16.43 -3.93 -7.51
CA GLU A 2 -16.90 -2.71 -8.16
C GLU A 2 -16.69 -1.57 -7.17
N VAL A 3 -16.06 -0.48 -7.62
CA VAL A 3 -15.86 0.73 -6.82
C VAL A 3 -16.88 1.73 -7.32
N LEU A 4 -17.82 2.11 -6.45
CA LEU A 4 -18.74 3.21 -6.74
C LEU A 4 -17.94 4.51 -6.66
N MET A 5 -17.97 5.30 -7.73
CA MET A 5 -17.27 6.56 -7.81
C MET A 5 -18.22 7.63 -8.31
N ASP A 6 -18.45 8.64 -7.48
CA ASP A 6 -19.17 9.85 -7.86
C ASP A 6 -18.15 10.85 -8.43
N ILE A 7 -18.28 11.16 -9.71
CA ILE A 7 -17.41 12.13 -10.39
C ILE A 7 -18.15 13.47 -10.42
N GLU A 8 -17.86 14.33 -9.45
CA GLU A 8 -18.43 15.69 -9.37
C GLU A 8 -17.61 16.72 -10.17
N THR A 9 -16.46 16.31 -10.72
CA THR A 9 -15.56 17.21 -11.45
C THR A 9 -16.11 17.50 -12.84
N ALA A 10 -16.44 18.77 -13.09
CA ALA A 10 -16.94 19.22 -14.39
C ALA A 10 -15.94 18.89 -15.51
N GLY A 11 -16.41 18.16 -16.53
CA GLY A 11 -15.59 17.77 -17.69
C GLY A 11 -14.87 16.42 -17.55
N ILE A 12 -14.95 15.75 -16.41
CA ILE A 12 -14.43 14.38 -16.24
C ILE A 12 -15.62 13.42 -16.29
N ASP A 13 -15.72 12.64 -17.37
CA ASP A 13 -16.63 11.51 -17.45
C ASP A 13 -15.91 10.20 -17.07
N VAL A 14 -16.67 9.12 -16.91
CA VAL A 14 -16.12 7.81 -16.54
C VAL A 14 -15.07 7.30 -17.54
N PRO A 15 -15.27 7.40 -18.88
CA PRO A 15 -14.25 7.06 -19.86
C PRO A 15 -12.96 7.86 -19.73
N MET A 16 -13.05 9.18 -19.53
CA MET A 16 -11.87 10.03 -19.36
C MET A 16 -11.12 9.67 -18.08
N PHE A 17 -11.84 9.47 -16.97
CA PHE A 17 -11.22 9.04 -15.72
C PHE A 17 -10.50 7.68 -15.87
N SER A 18 -11.11 6.71 -16.57
CA SER A 18 -10.48 5.44 -16.88
C SER A 18 -9.22 5.61 -17.75
N ALA A 19 -9.25 6.52 -18.72
CA ALA A 19 -8.09 6.81 -19.56
C ALA A 19 -6.95 7.49 -18.77
N LEU A 20 -7.29 8.38 -17.82
CA LEU A 20 -6.32 8.96 -16.90
C LEU A 20 -5.68 7.90 -16.00
N LEU A 21 -6.49 7.02 -15.40
CA LEU A 21 -5.95 5.92 -14.61
C LEU A 21 -5.05 5.02 -15.46
N HIS A 22 -5.45 4.68 -16.68
CA HIS A 22 -4.59 3.90 -17.57
C HIS A 22 -3.25 4.59 -17.81
N TYR A 23 -3.25 5.90 -18.10
CA TYR A 23 -2.04 6.67 -18.30
C TYR A 23 -1.16 6.74 -17.06
N LEU A 24 -1.72 6.98 -15.88
CA LEU A 24 -0.95 7.00 -14.63
C LEU A 24 -0.28 5.65 -14.32
N TYR A 25 -0.93 4.54 -14.69
CA TYR A 25 -0.39 3.20 -14.40
C TYR A 25 0.50 2.61 -15.49
N THR A 26 0.36 3.06 -16.75
CA THR A 26 1.07 2.46 -17.89
C THR A 26 1.99 3.43 -18.62
N GLY A 27 1.82 4.74 -18.41
CA GLY A 27 2.40 5.79 -19.25
C GLY A 27 1.77 5.87 -20.64
N GLU A 28 0.80 5.01 -20.97
CA GLU A 28 0.15 4.95 -22.27
C GLU A 28 -1.25 5.54 -22.22
N PHE A 29 -1.63 6.24 -23.28
CA PHE A 29 -2.93 6.89 -23.37
C PHE A 29 -3.64 6.55 -24.67
N GLY A 30 -4.96 6.36 -24.59
CA GLY A 30 -5.81 6.15 -25.76
C GLY A 30 -5.80 4.74 -26.34
N VAL A 31 -5.57 3.69 -25.53
CA VAL A 31 -5.71 2.31 -26.00
C VAL A 31 -7.17 1.86 -25.85
N GLY A 32 -7.96 1.94 -26.94
CA GLY A 32 -9.27 1.26 -27.02
C GLY A 32 -10.52 2.11 -27.30
N GLY A 33 -10.39 3.39 -27.63
CA GLY A 33 -11.52 4.28 -27.97
C GLY A 33 -11.63 4.60 -29.47
N ALA A 34 -12.80 5.07 -29.92
CA ALA A 34 -12.95 5.70 -31.23
C ALA A 34 -12.00 6.90 -31.34
N GLU A 35 -11.43 7.15 -32.53
CA GLU A 35 -10.41 8.17 -32.76
C GLU A 35 -10.81 9.56 -32.22
N ASP A 36 -12.08 9.94 -32.33
CA ASP A 36 -12.60 11.22 -31.82
C ASP A 36 -12.50 11.35 -30.30
N THR A 37 -12.79 10.28 -29.55
CA THR A 37 -12.66 10.24 -28.09
C THR A 37 -11.20 10.27 -27.66
N ARG A 38 -10.31 9.66 -28.46
CA ARG A 38 -8.87 9.69 -28.18
C ARG A 38 -8.32 11.10 -28.29
N LEU A 39 -8.72 11.87 -29.31
CA LEU A 39 -8.27 13.25 -29.51
C LEU A 39 -8.73 14.16 -28.37
N GLN A 40 -10.01 14.10 -28.00
CA GLN A 40 -10.55 14.89 -26.89
C GLN A 40 -9.81 14.60 -25.57
N ASN A 41 -9.54 13.32 -25.30
CA ASN A 41 -8.82 12.90 -24.11
C ASN A 41 -7.38 13.43 -24.10
N VAL A 42 -6.72 13.51 -25.27
CA VAL A 42 -5.33 14.00 -25.39
C VAL A 42 -5.27 15.50 -25.10
N ASP A 43 -6.24 16.27 -25.62
CA ASP A 43 -6.35 17.70 -25.33
C ASP A 43 -6.50 17.96 -23.82
N VAL A 44 -7.31 17.15 -23.13
CA VAL A 44 -7.45 17.22 -21.66
C VAL A 44 -6.12 16.91 -20.96
N LEU A 45 -5.37 15.89 -21.40
CA LEU A 45 -4.06 15.59 -20.82
C LEU A 45 -3.05 16.71 -21.01
N VAL A 46 -3.03 17.34 -22.20
CA VAL A 46 -2.15 18.49 -22.46
C VAL A 46 -2.49 19.61 -21.50
N GLN A 47 -3.78 19.96 -21.37
CA GLN A 47 -4.22 20.98 -20.43
C GLN A 47 -3.84 20.65 -18.98
N LEU A 48 -4.04 19.41 -18.54
CA LEU A 48 -3.63 18.96 -17.21
C LEU A 48 -2.11 19.05 -17.03
N SER A 49 -1.33 18.77 -18.07
CA SER A 49 0.12 18.88 -18.01
C SER A 49 0.62 20.33 -17.95
N GLU A 50 -0.13 21.27 -18.55
CA GLU A 50 0.15 22.70 -18.46
C GLU A 50 -0.21 23.25 -17.07
N GLU A 51 -1.29 22.77 -16.46
CA GLU A 51 -1.78 23.24 -15.17
C GLU A 51 -1.04 22.62 -13.97
N PHE A 52 -0.78 21.30 -14.02
CA PHE A 52 -0.23 20.52 -12.90
C PHE A 52 1.17 19.97 -13.16
N GLY A 53 1.70 20.12 -14.38
CA GLY A 53 2.94 19.48 -14.82
C GLY A 53 2.73 18.05 -15.32
N THR A 54 3.78 17.45 -15.86
CA THR A 54 3.74 16.03 -16.26
C THR A 54 3.85 15.14 -15.01
N PRO A 55 2.94 14.17 -14.82
CA PRO A 55 3.04 13.24 -13.70
C PRO A 55 4.33 12.39 -13.81
N ASN A 56 4.82 11.94 -12.66
CA ASN A 56 5.94 11.01 -12.62
C ASN A 56 5.55 9.67 -13.25
N SER A 57 6.54 8.91 -13.72
CA SER A 57 6.34 7.50 -14.07
C SER A 57 5.96 6.70 -12.83
N LEU A 58 5.11 5.68 -12.99
CA LEU A 58 4.74 4.76 -11.90
C LEU A 58 5.97 4.17 -11.17
N GLU A 59 7.04 3.83 -11.90
CA GLU A 59 8.28 3.29 -11.32
C GLU A 59 8.94 4.29 -10.34
N ALA A 60 9.05 5.56 -10.73
CA ALA A 60 9.59 6.62 -9.88
C ALA A 60 8.74 6.84 -8.62
N ASP A 61 7.41 6.84 -8.76
CA ASP A 61 6.51 6.97 -7.62
C ASP A 61 6.57 5.75 -6.69
N MET A 62 6.62 4.53 -7.24
CA MET A 62 6.77 3.30 -6.47
C MET A 62 8.11 3.26 -5.72
N LYS A 63 9.19 3.71 -6.37
CA LYS A 63 10.49 3.87 -5.72
C LYS A 63 10.42 4.88 -4.58
N GLY A 64 9.76 6.04 -4.79
CA GLY A 64 9.56 7.04 -3.74
C GLY A 64 8.77 6.48 -2.56
N LEU A 65 7.66 5.76 -2.80
CA LEU A 65 6.91 5.07 -1.75
C LEU A 65 7.78 4.07 -0.99
N PHE A 66 8.67 3.36 -1.67
CA PHE A 66 9.59 2.41 -1.04
C PHE A 66 10.67 3.09 -0.18
N ASP A 67 11.29 4.15 -0.69
CA ASP A 67 12.39 4.83 -0.01
C ASP A 67 11.91 5.58 1.24
N TYR A 68 10.73 6.22 1.16
CA TYR A 68 10.22 7.10 2.21
C TYR A 68 9.18 6.46 3.13
N MET A 69 8.54 5.36 2.70
CA MET A 69 7.47 4.67 3.45
C MET A 69 6.33 5.62 3.89
N CYS A 70 6.08 6.70 3.13
CA CYS A 70 5.01 7.63 3.43
C CYS A 70 3.64 6.99 3.19
N TYR A 71 2.65 7.29 4.04
CA TYR A 71 1.28 6.73 3.94
C TYR A 71 1.18 5.20 4.10
N TYR A 72 2.18 4.57 4.73
CA TYR A 72 2.09 3.16 5.09
C TYR A 72 0.82 2.90 5.92
N ASP A 73 0.09 1.86 5.53
CA ASP A 73 -1.17 1.45 6.16
C ASP A 73 -1.13 -0.03 6.60
N ALA A 74 0.01 -0.69 6.42
CA ALA A 74 0.28 -2.05 6.89
C ALA A 74 1.64 -2.14 7.61
N LEU A 75 1.68 -3.03 8.61
CA LEU A 75 2.88 -3.44 9.34
C LEU A 75 3.05 -4.95 9.21
N LEU A 76 4.23 -5.40 8.82
CA LEU A 76 4.60 -6.81 8.76
C LEU A 76 5.42 -7.15 10.02
N SER A 77 4.83 -7.97 10.88
CA SER A 77 5.48 -8.52 12.07
C SER A 77 5.84 -9.97 11.81
N PHE A 78 6.83 -10.48 12.52
CA PHE A 78 7.25 -11.87 12.41
C PHE A 78 6.98 -12.58 13.73
N SER A 79 6.50 -13.81 13.64
CA SER A 79 6.39 -14.70 14.80
C SER A 79 7.29 -15.91 14.57
N SER A 80 8.20 -16.14 15.51
CA SER A 80 8.99 -17.38 15.57
C SER A 80 8.32 -18.38 16.52
N ASP A 81 8.49 -19.69 16.27
CA ASP A 81 8.02 -20.76 17.18
C ASP A 81 8.51 -20.58 18.64
N SER A 82 9.62 -19.86 18.83
CA SER A 82 10.18 -19.49 20.14
C SER A 82 9.29 -18.54 20.96
N GLU A 83 8.57 -17.62 20.33
CA GLU A 83 7.81 -16.54 20.99
C GLU A 83 6.39 -17.01 21.40
N MET A 84 5.87 -18.04 20.74
CA MET A 84 4.60 -18.68 21.08
C MET A 84 4.64 -19.42 22.43
N ILE A 85 5.84 -19.68 22.98
CA ILE A 85 6.03 -20.34 24.28
C ILE A 85 6.01 -19.32 25.43
N GLU A 86 6.38 -18.06 25.18
CA GLU A 86 6.47 -17.01 26.22
C GLU A 86 5.10 -16.41 26.57
N SER A 87 4.16 -16.37 25.62
CA SER A 87 2.77 -15.91 25.85
C SER A 87 1.98 -16.74 26.88
N CYS A 88 2.41 -17.97 27.18
CA CYS A 88 1.79 -18.81 28.20
C CYS A 88 2.39 -18.61 29.61
N ASN A 89 3.52 -17.90 29.73
CA ASN A 89 4.24 -17.72 31.00
C ASN A 89 4.09 -16.33 31.63
N GLU A 90 3.54 -15.32 30.95
CA GLU A 90 3.35 -13.97 31.50
C GLU A 90 1.98 -13.71 32.15
N ARG A 91 1.44 -14.69 32.89
CA ARG A 91 0.50 -14.39 33.99
C ARG A 91 1.30 -13.97 35.22
N GLY A 92 2.01 -12.84 35.16
CA GLY A 92 2.86 -12.45 36.29
C GLY A 92 3.68 -11.17 36.19
N ALA A 93 3.31 -10.15 35.41
CA ALA A 93 3.93 -8.83 35.57
C ALA A 93 2.93 -7.70 35.27
N VAL A 94 2.62 -6.94 36.31
CA VAL A 94 1.78 -5.75 36.28
C VAL A 94 2.54 -4.55 35.74
N ALA A 95 1.86 -3.81 34.85
CA ALA A 95 1.94 -2.36 34.62
C ALA A 95 3.33 -1.68 34.59
N GLY A 96 3.78 -1.30 33.40
CA GLY A 96 4.79 -0.26 33.19
C GLY A 96 4.58 0.42 31.85
N ALA A 97 3.94 1.59 31.85
CA ALA A 97 3.80 2.44 30.67
C ALA A 97 5.18 2.93 30.19
N ALA A 98 5.43 2.89 28.89
CA ALA A 98 6.49 3.66 28.25
C ALA A 98 6.03 4.19 26.90
N THR A 99 5.63 5.46 26.92
CA THR A 99 5.60 6.38 25.79
C THR A 99 7.00 6.48 25.17
N GLY A 100 7.13 6.27 23.87
CA GLY A 100 8.39 6.44 23.14
C GLY A 100 8.16 6.87 21.71
N VAL A 101 8.08 8.19 21.50
CA VAL A 101 8.23 8.84 20.18
C VAL A 101 9.69 8.66 19.74
N SER A 102 9.94 8.21 18.51
CA SER A 102 11.26 8.36 17.89
C SER A 102 11.11 8.51 16.37
N GLY A 103 11.45 9.71 15.91
CA GLY A 103 11.62 10.05 14.51
C GLY A 103 13.06 9.80 14.04
N GLY A 104 13.17 9.41 12.77
CA GLY A 104 14.31 9.56 11.85
C GLY A 104 15.72 9.26 12.36
N ASN A 105 16.30 8.14 11.92
CA ASN A 105 17.45 8.11 11.00
C ASN A 105 17.80 6.66 10.64
N GLY A 106 18.27 6.44 9.41
CA GLY A 106 18.70 5.13 8.92
C GLY A 106 19.78 4.49 9.82
N CYS A 107 19.44 3.34 10.40
CA CYS A 107 20.33 2.37 11.02
C CYS A 107 19.88 0.96 10.56
N PRO A 108 20.79 -0.01 10.43
CA PRO A 108 20.40 -1.38 10.12
C PRO A 108 19.59 -1.90 11.31
N GLY A 109 18.30 -2.12 11.07
CA GLY A 109 17.28 -2.35 12.09
C GLY A 109 17.65 -3.44 13.08
N THR A 110 17.34 -3.18 14.34
CA THR A 110 17.21 -4.22 15.36
C THR A 110 16.23 -5.28 14.83
N PRO A 111 16.46 -6.57 15.13
CA PRO A 111 15.66 -7.68 14.61
C PRO A 111 14.28 -7.76 15.26
N ASP A 112 13.68 -6.65 15.69
CA ASP A 112 12.38 -6.62 16.36
C ASP A 112 11.45 -5.52 15.80
N GLU A 113 11.90 -4.80 14.76
CA GLU A 113 11.08 -3.75 14.16
C GLU A 113 10.13 -4.31 13.09
N ASP A 114 8.86 -3.94 13.23
CA ASP A 114 7.83 -4.18 12.21
C ASP A 114 8.19 -3.46 10.90
N LEU A 115 7.98 -4.13 9.79
CA LEU A 115 8.23 -3.53 8.48
C LEU A 115 6.99 -2.82 7.95
N ARG A 116 7.17 -1.57 7.56
CA ARG A 116 6.13 -0.75 6.94
C ARG A 116 5.86 -1.21 5.52
N ALA A 117 4.59 -1.19 5.12
CA ALA A 117 4.17 -1.52 3.77
C ALA A 117 2.82 -0.85 3.43
N HIS A 118 2.44 -0.97 2.15
CA HIS A 118 1.17 -0.46 1.63
C HIS A 118 0.26 -1.63 1.22
N LYS A 119 -0.97 -1.68 1.76
CA LYS A 119 -1.98 -2.68 1.43
C LYS A 119 -2.25 -2.75 -0.07
N ALA A 120 -2.29 -1.60 -0.75
CA ALA A 120 -2.50 -1.52 -2.19
C ALA A 120 -1.42 -2.30 -2.96
N ILE A 121 -0.16 -2.09 -2.62
CA ILE A 121 0.99 -2.76 -3.27
C ILE A 121 1.02 -4.24 -2.91
N LEU A 122 0.86 -4.58 -1.63
CA LEU A 122 0.81 -5.97 -1.16
C LEU A 122 -0.31 -6.76 -1.86
N SER A 123 -1.52 -6.20 -1.96
CA SER A 123 -2.66 -6.86 -2.60
C SER A 123 -2.53 -6.94 -4.13
N ALA A 124 -1.90 -5.95 -4.77
CA ALA A 124 -1.64 -5.98 -6.20
C ALA A 124 -0.61 -7.05 -6.58
N ARG A 125 0.47 -7.17 -5.79
CA ARG A 125 1.63 -8.03 -6.09
C ARG A 125 1.60 -9.40 -5.42
N SER A 126 0.64 -9.67 -4.54
CA SER A 126 0.50 -10.97 -3.86
C SER A 126 -0.95 -11.42 -3.71
N PRO A 127 -1.35 -12.55 -4.35
CA PRO A 127 -2.65 -13.16 -4.13
C PRO A 127 -2.92 -13.51 -2.66
N PHE A 128 -1.87 -13.87 -1.91
CA PHE A 128 -1.96 -14.16 -0.48
C PHE A 128 -2.44 -12.93 0.30
N PHE A 129 -1.73 -11.80 0.18
CA PHE A 129 -2.10 -10.57 0.88
C PHE A 129 -3.44 -10.02 0.40
N ARG A 130 -3.74 -10.13 -0.90
CA ARG A 130 -5.05 -9.77 -1.45
C ARG A 130 -6.17 -10.53 -0.76
N ASN A 131 -6.07 -11.85 -0.69
CA ASN A 131 -7.09 -12.69 -0.06
C ASN A 131 -7.20 -12.44 1.45
N LEU A 132 -6.07 -12.21 2.12
CA LEU A 132 -6.02 -11.88 3.55
C LEU A 132 -6.76 -10.57 3.84
N LEU A 133 -6.44 -9.49 3.12
CA LEU A 133 -7.04 -8.17 3.30
C LEU A 133 -8.53 -8.16 2.92
N GLN A 134 -8.90 -8.85 1.83
CA GLN A 134 -10.31 -9.00 1.44
C GLN A 134 -11.14 -9.72 2.52
N ARG A 135 -10.56 -10.71 3.21
CA ARG A 135 -11.23 -11.40 4.31
C ARG A 135 -11.48 -10.44 5.48
N ARG A 136 -10.50 -9.61 5.85
CA ARG A 136 -10.64 -8.60 6.92
C ARG A 136 -11.71 -7.55 6.62
N ILE A 137 -11.83 -7.13 5.37
CA ILE A 137 -12.91 -6.22 4.94
C ILE A 137 -14.28 -6.88 5.16
N ARG A 138 -14.42 -8.17 4.79
CA ARG A 138 -15.68 -8.91 4.96
C ARG A 138 -16.05 -9.13 6.43
N THR A 139 -15.08 -9.31 7.31
CA THR A 139 -15.32 -9.49 8.76
C THR A 139 -15.55 -8.17 9.50
N GLY A 140 -15.31 -7.02 8.86
CA GLY A 140 -15.47 -5.70 9.47
C GLY A 140 -14.30 -5.26 10.36
N GLU A 141 -13.23 -6.05 10.44
CA GLU A 141 -11.98 -5.69 11.14
C GLU A 141 -11.34 -4.44 10.54
N GLU A 142 -11.54 -4.21 9.24
CA GLU A 142 -11.00 -3.06 8.54
C GLU A 142 -11.71 -1.74 8.88
N MET A 143 -12.99 -1.81 9.27
CA MET A 143 -13.80 -0.62 9.60
C MET A 143 -13.29 0.06 10.89
N THR A 144 -12.88 -0.73 11.88
CA THR A 144 -12.33 -0.22 13.14
C THR A 144 -10.93 0.35 12.92
N GLU A 145 -10.08 -0.32 12.13
CA GLU A 145 -8.74 0.16 11.79
C GLU A 145 -8.76 1.50 11.05
N ARG A 146 -9.68 1.69 10.08
CA ARG A 146 -9.89 2.99 9.42
C ARG A 146 -10.31 4.10 10.37
N THR A 147 -11.23 3.80 11.27
CA THR A 147 -11.75 4.78 12.24
C THR A 147 -10.66 5.24 13.21
N LEU A 148 -9.76 4.32 13.58
CA LEU A 148 -8.68 4.57 14.54
C LEU A 148 -7.39 5.07 13.89
N GLN A 149 -7.33 5.17 12.55
CA GLN A 149 -6.11 5.47 11.79
C GLN A 149 -4.91 4.58 12.16
N THR A 150 -5.19 3.34 12.57
CA THR A 150 -4.15 2.39 12.96
C THR A 150 -3.75 1.53 11.77
N PRO A 151 -2.45 1.37 11.47
CA PRO A 151 -2.01 0.50 10.40
C PRO A 151 -2.34 -0.96 10.72
N THR A 152 -2.71 -1.72 9.68
CA THR A 152 -3.08 -3.12 9.79
C THR A 152 -1.85 -3.97 10.06
N ARG A 153 -1.80 -4.61 11.22
CA ARG A 153 -0.72 -5.53 11.58
C ARG A 153 -0.97 -6.91 10.96
N ILE A 154 0.00 -7.39 10.19
CA ILE A 154 0.01 -8.70 9.54
C ILE A 154 1.19 -9.49 10.11
N VAL A 155 0.88 -10.59 10.79
CA VAL A 155 1.88 -11.49 11.36
C VAL A 155 2.25 -12.55 10.34
N LEU A 156 3.55 -12.68 10.06
CA LEU A 156 4.14 -13.64 9.15
C LEU A 156 4.91 -14.69 9.96
N ASP A 157 4.72 -15.95 9.57
CA ASP A 157 5.43 -17.08 10.17
C ASP A 157 6.86 -17.17 9.59
N GLU A 158 7.87 -17.07 10.46
CA GLU A 158 9.29 -17.14 10.06
C GLU A 158 9.69 -18.50 9.48
N SER A 159 8.97 -19.57 9.82
CA SER A 159 9.20 -20.90 9.25
C SER A 159 8.83 -20.97 7.76
N ILE A 160 7.89 -20.12 7.33
CA ILE A 160 7.40 -20.04 5.95
C ILE A 160 8.13 -18.95 5.17
N ILE A 161 8.22 -17.75 5.74
CA ILE A 161 8.91 -16.60 5.14
C ILE A 161 10.00 -16.15 6.10
N PRO A 162 11.25 -16.60 5.90
CA PRO A 162 12.35 -16.20 6.77
C PRO A 162 12.55 -14.69 6.73
N ARG A 163 12.62 -14.07 7.92
CA ARG A 163 12.73 -12.62 8.09
C ARG A 163 13.85 -11.99 7.27
N LYS A 164 14.99 -12.67 7.13
CA LYS A 164 16.12 -12.18 6.31
C LYS A 164 15.80 -11.92 4.83
N TYR A 165 14.76 -12.53 4.28
CA TYR A 165 14.39 -12.37 2.87
C TYR A 165 13.30 -11.31 2.65
N VAL A 166 12.59 -10.87 3.69
CA VAL A 166 11.44 -9.99 3.52
C VAL A 166 11.81 -8.66 2.89
N GLN A 167 12.98 -8.09 3.21
CA GLN A 167 13.39 -6.80 2.62
C GLN A 167 13.54 -6.92 1.10
N VAL A 168 14.10 -8.04 0.63
CA VAL A 168 14.25 -8.32 -0.80
C VAL A 168 12.89 -8.58 -1.44
N ILE A 169 12.03 -9.38 -0.80
CA ILE A 169 10.68 -9.64 -1.29
C ILE A 169 9.87 -8.35 -1.40
N LEU A 170 9.96 -7.50 -0.37
CA LEU A 170 9.28 -6.22 -0.33
C LEU A 170 9.85 -5.30 -1.41
N HIS A 171 11.16 -5.22 -1.58
CA HIS A 171 11.76 -4.47 -2.69
C HIS A 171 11.21 -4.92 -4.05
N CYS A 172 11.15 -6.23 -4.31
CA CYS A 172 10.56 -6.80 -5.54
C CYS A 172 9.06 -6.49 -5.72
N MET A 173 8.34 -6.09 -4.67
CA MET A 173 6.94 -5.65 -4.80
C MET A 173 6.83 -4.18 -5.22
N TYR A 174 7.85 -3.36 -4.97
CA TYR A 174 7.86 -1.92 -5.28
C TYR A 174 8.67 -1.60 -6.55
N THR A 175 9.32 -2.58 -7.14
CA THR A 175 9.92 -2.53 -8.48
C THR A 175 9.07 -3.38 -9.41
#